data_AF-A0A382ICV2-F1
#
_entry.id   AF-A0A382ICV2-F1
#
_cell.length_a   1.000
_cell.length_b   1.000
_cell.length_c   1.000
_cell.angle_alpha   90.00
_cell.angle_beta   90.00
_cell.angle_gamma   90.00
#
_symmetry.space_group_name_H-M   'P 1'
#
loop_
_entity.id
_entity.type
_entity.pdbx_description
1 polymer ?
#
loop_
_entity_poly.entity_id
_entity_poly.type
_entity_poly.pdbx_seq_one_letter_code
_entity_poly.pdbx_strand_id
1 'polypeptide(L)'
;MIWLSTIRAVFGVLFVSLILAGCAPKGPADYDLIIQGGTIYDGSGENPAVADIGISGDRIVAIGDLQGKIAEEVINADGFAVAPGFINMLSWATETLIQDGRAMSDIMQGVTLEVMGE
;
A
#
# COMPACT_ATOMS: atom_id res chain seq x y z
N MET A 1 -5.79 52.94 22.39
CA MET A 1 -5.94 52.45 21.00
C MET A 1 -4.82 51.50 20.54
N ILE A 2 -3.61 51.55 21.13
CA ILE A 2 -2.44 50.74 20.74
C ILE A 2 -2.52 49.28 21.21
N TRP A 3 -3.20 48.99 22.33
CA TRP A 3 -3.25 47.64 22.92
C TRP A 3 -4.09 46.64 22.10
N LEU A 4 -5.14 47.12 21.43
CA LEU A 4 -6.04 46.30 20.61
C LEU A 4 -5.40 45.86 19.28
N SER A 5 -4.45 46.66 18.75
CA SER A 5 -3.70 46.29 17.54
C SER A 5 -2.64 45.24 17.81
N THR A 6 -2.00 45.27 18.98
CA THR A 6 -0.97 44.28 19.36
C THR A 6 -1.58 42.90 19.58
N ILE A 7 -2.75 42.82 20.21
CA ILE A 7 -3.48 41.55 20.41
C ILE A 7 -3.92 40.94 19.07
N ARG A 8 -4.42 41.76 18.14
CA ARG A 8 -4.79 41.29 16.78
C ARG A 8 -3.58 40.79 16.00
N ALA A 9 -2.42 41.44 16.14
CA ALA A 9 -1.18 41.00 15.51
C ALA A 9 -0.69 39.67 16.08
N VAL A 10 -0.73 39.49 17.41
CA VAL A 10 -0.35 38.23 18.07
C VAL A 10 -1.27 37.08 17.67
N PHE A 11 -2.59 37.30 17.66
CA PHE A 11 -3.55 36.30 17.17
C PHE A 11 -3.36 35.97 15.69
N GLY A 12 -3.04 36.98 14.86
CA GLY A 12 -2.74 36.76 13.44
C GLY A 12 -1.49 35.91 13.23
N VAL A 13 -0.41 36.16 14.01
CA VAL A 13 0.83 35.38 13.94
C VAL A 13 0.63 33.95 14.45
N LEU A 14 -0.11 33.77 15.54
CA LEU A 14 -0.47 32.44 16.07
C LEU A 14 -1.32 31.64 15.07
N PHE A 15 -2.27 32.30 14.40
CA PHE A 15 -3.13 31.67 13.39
C PHE A 15 -2.32 31.26 12.15
N VAL A 16 -1.40 32.11 11.68
CA VAL A 16 -0.48 31.80 10.56
C VAL A 16 0.48 30.66 10.94
N SER A 17 1.00 30.65 12.16
CA SER A 17 1.86 29.56 12.65
C SER A 17 1.12 28.23 12.76
N LEU A 18 -0.16 28.23 13.13
CA LEU A 18 -0.99 27.02 13.15
C LEU A 18 -1.24 26.48 11.73
N ILE A 19 -1.46 27.38 10.75
CA ILE A 19 -1.64 27.00 9.35
C ILE A 19 -0.37 26.38 8.77
N LEU A 20 0.81 26.93 9.11
CA LEU A 20 2.10 26.42 8.60
C LEU A 20 2.51 25.08 9.23
N ALA A 21 2.05 24.75 10.45
CA ALA A 21 2.33 23.47 11.09
C ALA A 21 1.58 22.27 10.47
N GLY A 22 0.52 22.53 9.70
CA GLY A 22 -0.26 21.48 9.02
C GLY A 22 0.41 20.88 7.78
N CYS A 23 1.49 21.50 7.28
CA CYS A 23 2.18 21.10 6.03
C CYS A 23 3.57 20.50 6.28
N ALA A 24 3.77 19.77 7.38
CA ALA A 24 5.00 19.03 7.57
C ALA A 24 5.08 17.89 6.52
N PRO A 25 6.13 17.82 5.68
CA PRO A 25 6.31 16.70 4.77
C PRO A 25 6.43 15.41 5.58
N LYS A 26 5.73 14.35 5.14
CA LYS A 26 5.91 12.99 5.68
C LYS A 26 7.40 12.66 5.52
N GLY A 27 8.05 12.22 6.60
CA GLY A 27 9.46 11.83 6.56
C GLY A 27 9.70 10.74 5.50
N PRO A 28 10.95 10.52 5.05
CA PRO A 28 11.24 9.52 4.04
C PRO A 28 10.72 8.15 4.49
N ALA A 29 9.89 7.52 3.67
CA ALA A 29 9.41 6.17 3.91
C ALA A 29 10.53 5.17 3.57
N ASP A 30 10.65 4.10 4.36
CA ASP A 30 11.52 2.97 4.07
C ASP A 30 10.98 2.13 2.90
N TYR A 31 9.64 2.11 2.74
CA TYR A 31 8.91 1.32 1.74
C TYR A 31 7.72 2.11 1.18
N ASP A 32 7.26 1.73 -0.01
CA ASP A 32 6.02 2.30 -0.57
C ASP A 32 4.82 1.63 0.11
N LEU A 33 4.88 0.31 0.31
CA LEU A 33 3.84 -0.48 0.96
C LEU A 33 4.43 -1.49 1.94
N ILE A 34 3.83 -1.62 3.12
CA ILE A 34 4.00 -2.79 4.00
C ILE A 34 2.68 -3.57 4.07
N ILE A 35 2.73 -4.87 3.82
CA ILE A 35 1.67 -5.82 4.21
C ILE A 35 2.10 -6.44 5.54
N GLN A 36 1.37 -6.16 6.61
CA GLN A 36 1.76 -6.48 7.99
C GLN A 36 1.06 -7.72 8.52
N GLY A 37 1.80 -8.60 9.19
CA GLY A 37 1.27 -9.70 10.01
C GLY A 37 0.57 -10.84 9.26
N GLY A 38 0.75 -10.90 7.94
CA GLY A 38 0.11 -11.90 7.08
C GLY A 38 0.69 -13.31 7.26
N THR A 39 -0.14 -14.33 7.09
CA THR A 39 0.33 -15.72 6.94
C THR A 39 0.73 -15.95 5.47
N ILE A 40 2.03 -15.98 5.20
CA ILE A 40 2.60 -16.01 3.85
C ILE A 40 2.66 -17.45 3.33
N TYR A 41 2.03 -17.66 2.18
CA TYR A 41 2.15 -18.85 1.34
C TYR A 41 2.94 -18.46 0.08
N ASP A 42 4.23 -18.77 0.01
CA ASP A 42 5.15 -18.27 -1.03
C ASP A 42 5.06 -19.02 -2.39
N GLY A 43 4.20 -20.05 -2.48
CA GLY A 43 4.02 -20.86 -3.67
C GLY A 43 5.01 -22.02 -3.81
N SER A 44 5.97 -22.18 -2.90
CA SER A 44 6.93 -23.32 -2.91
C SER A 44 6.28 -24.66 -2.51
N GLY A 45 5.13 -24.60 -1.84
CA GLY A 45 4.48 -25.76 -1.22
C GLY A 45 5.00 -26.08 0.19
N GLU A 46 5.93 -25.29 0.73
CA GLU A 46 6.39 -25.40 2.12
C GLU A 46 5.35 -24.89 3.13
N ASN A 47 5.64 -25.10 4.42
CA ASN A 47 4.79 -24.58 5.49
C ASN A 47 4.78 -23.05 5.48
N PRO A 48 3.61 -22.41 5.68
CA PRO A 48 3.53 -20.96 5.68
C PRO A 48 4.23 -20.34 6.90
N ALA A 49 4.61 -19.07 6.77
CA ALA A 49 5.21 -18.29 7.85
C ALA A 49 4.46 -16.97 8.07
N VAL A 50 4.35 -16.53 9.33
CA VAL A 50 3.80 -15.20 9.65
C VAL A 50 4.92 -14.18 9.58
N ALA A 51 4.78 -13.18 8.73
CA ALA A 51 5.75 -12.09 8.56
C ALA A 51 5.13 -10.87 7.87
N ASP A 52 5.88 -9.78 7.87
CA ASP A 52 5.59 -8.58 7.09
C ASP A 52 6.26 -8.66 5.70
N ILE A 53 5.68 -7.99 4.71
CA ILE A 53 6.23 -7.84 3.36
C ILE A 53 6.43 -6.35 3.06
N GLY A 54 7.66 -5.95 2.74
CA GLY A 54 8.00 -4.60 2.30
C GLY A 54 8.12 -4.52 0.78
N ILE A 55 7.42 -3.57 0.17
CA ILE A 55 7.36 -3.35 -1.27
C ILE A 55 7.90 -1.96 -1.61
N SER A 56 8.71 -1.88 -2.67
CA SER A 56 9.14 -0.62 -3.28
C SER A 56 9.06 -0.74 -4.80
N GLY A 57 8.35 0.21 -5.42
CA GLY A 57 7.98 0.18 -6.82
C GLY A 57 7.22 -1.09 -7.17
N ASP A 58 7.79 -1.85 -8.10
CA ASP A 58 7.26 -3.11 -8.63
C ASP A 58 7.85 -4.36 -7.96
N ARG A 59 8.56 -4.21 -6.83
CA ARG A 59 9.29 -5.32 -6.20
C ARG A 59 8.97 -5.49 -4.73
N ILE A 60 8.92 -6.76 -4.34
CA ILE A 60 9.09 -7.16 -2.95
C ILE A 60 10.58 -7.02 -2.61
N VAL A 61 10.91 -6.17 -1.65
CA VAL A 61 12.29 -5.85 -1.26
C VAL A 61 12.67 -6.41 0.11
N ALA A 62 11.69 -6.80 0.92
CA ALA A 62 11.91 -7.44 2.22
C ALA A 62 10.73 -8.36 2.60
N ILE A 63 11.05 -9.45 3.29
CA ILE A 63 10.09 -10.31 3.98
C ILE A 63 10.67 -10.63 5.36
N GLY A 64 9.91 -10.44 6.43
CA GLY A 64 10.37 -10.68 7.79
C GLY A 64 9.70 -9.77 8.82
N ASP A 65 10.41 -9.45 9.90
CA ASP A 65 9.96 -8.47 10.89
C ASP A 65 10.31 -7.05 10.43
N LEU A 66 9.29 -6.23 10.15
CA LEU A 66 9.45 -4.83 9.74
C LEU A 66 9.00 -3.85 10.83
N GLN A 67 9.01 -4.26 12.10
CA GLN A 67 8.65 -3.39 13.21
C GLN A 67 9.52 -2.12 13.24
N GLY A 68 8.85 -0.96 13.38
CA GLY A 68 9.49 0.35 13.42
C GLY A 68 9.88 0.93 12.05
N LYS A 69 9.61 0.21 10.95
CA LYS A 69 9.76 0.74 9.59
C LYS A 69 8.58 1.62 9.20
N ILE A 70 8.85 2.60 8.36
CA ILE A 70 7.86 3.56 7.87
C ILE A 70 7.52 3.22 6.42
N ALA A 71 6.24 3.16 6.08
CA ALA A 71 5.79 3.02 4.70
C ALA A 71 4.84 4.15 4.29
N GLU A 72 4.72 4.39 2.99
CA GLU A 72 3.70 5.31 2.47
C GLU A 72 2.30 4.77 2.79
N GLU A 73 2.10 3.47 2.59
CA GLU A 73 0.89 2.72 2.89
C GLU A 73 1.18 1.47 3.74
N VAL A 74 0.25 1.13 4.64
CA VAL A 74 0.31 -0.11 5.45
C VAL A 74 -1.02 -0.82 5.36
N ILE A 75 -0.99 -2.10 4.97
CA ILE A 75 -2.14 -3.00 4.95
C ILE A 75 -1.97 -3.98 6.11
N ASN A 76 -2.93 -4.01 7.05
CA ASN A 76 -2.97 -5.04 8.09
C ASN A 76 -3.59 -6.33 7.51
N ALA A 77 -2.81 -7.41 7.52
CA ALA A 77 -3.19 -8.75 7.05
C ALA A 77 -3.24 -9.78 8.18
N ASP A 78 -3.36 -9.36 9.44
CA ASP A 78 -3.47 -10.23 10.62
C ASP A 78 -4.64 -11.22 10.44
N GLY A 79 -4.34 -12.51 10.55
CA GLY A 79 -5.34 -13.58 10.38
C GLY A 79 -5.77 -13.83 8.93
N PHE A 80 -5.17 -13.14 7.96
CA PHE A 80 -5.36 -13.39 6.53
C PHE A 80 -4.17 -14.14 5.93
N ALA A 81 -4.44 -14.82 4.81
CA ALA A 81 -3.41 -15.41 3.96
C ALA A 81 -2.88 -14.35 2.99
N VAL A 82 -1.56 -14.35 2.78
CA VAL A 82 -0.88 -13.57 1.75
C VAL A 82 -0.21 -14.54 0.79
N ALA A 83 -0.49 -14.43 -0.49
CA ALA A 83 0.02 -15.32 -1.53
C ALA A 83 0.51 -14.52 -2.74
N PRO A 84 1.39 -15.09 -3.59
CA PRO A 84 1.62 -14.59 -4.93
C PRO A 84 0.30 -14.42 -5.68
N GLY A 85 0.25 -13.44 -6.57
CA GLY A 85 -0.87 -13.31 -7.50
C GLY A 85 -1.04 -14.59 -8.32
N PHE A 86 -2.28 -14.99 -8.54
CA PHE A 86 -2.57 -16.25 -9.23
C PHE A 86 -2.28 -16.14 -10.72
N ILE A 87 -1.83 -17.26 -11.28
CA ILE A 87 -1.57 -17.42 -12.71
C ILE A 87 -2.69 -18.29 -13.30
N ASN A 88 -3.52 -17.69 -14.14
CA ASN A 88 -4.57 -18.40 -14.87
C ASN A 88 -3.99 -19.01 -16.14
N MET A 89 -3.80 -20.33 -16.14
CA MET A 89 -3.05 -21.03 -17.19
C MET A 89 -3.85 -21.28 -18.49
N LEU A 90 -5.19 -21.17 -18.45
CA LEU A 90 -6.08 -21.49 -19.57
C LEU A 90 -7.16 -20.43 -19.67
N SER A 91 -6.72 -19.19 -19.90
CA SER A 91 -7.59 -18.04 -19.96
C SER A 91 -8.34 -17.96 -21.29
N TRP A 92 -9.63 -17.64 -21.18
CA TRP A 92 -10.52 -17.31 -22.30
C TRP A 92 -10.94 -15.83 -22.26
N ALA A 93 -10.14 -14.99 -21.59
CA ALA A 93 -10.47 -13.59 -21.36
C ALA A 93 -10.13 -12.68 -22.55
N THR A 94 -9.68 -13.21 -23.70
CA THR A 94 -9.24 -12.41 -24.85
C THR A 94 -10.27 -11.37 -25.27
N GLU A 95 -11.51 -11.79 -25.55
CA GLU A 95 -12.58 -10.88 -25.98
C GLU A 95 -13.00 -9.93 -24.85
N THR A 96 -13.10 -10.42 -23.62
CA THR A 96 -13.55 -9.62 -22.47
C THR A 96 -12.51 -8.58 -22.06
N LEU A 97 -11.22 -8.89 -22.14
CA LEU A 97 -10.13 -7.94 -21.90
C LEU A 97 -10.04 -6.87 -22.99
N ILE A 98 -10.32 -7.22 -24.25
CA ILE A 98 -10.40 -6.23 -25.33
C ILE A 98 -11.58 -5.27 -25.10
N GLN A 99 -12.71 -5.78 -24.62
CA GLN A 99 -13.90 -4.99 -24.32
C GLN A 99 -13.73 -4.12 -23.05
N ASP A 100 -13.11 -4.67 -22.01
CA ASP A 100 -12.83 -4.01 -20.74
C ASP A 100 -11.46 -4.42 -20.20
N GLY A 101 -10.45 -3.61 -20.49
CA GLY A 101 -9.06 -3.85 -20.08
C GLY A 101 -8.80 -3.79 -18.58
N ARG A 102 -9.83 -3.55 -17.75
CA ARG A 102 -9.70 -3.58 -16.28
C ARG A 102 -9.65 -5.00 -15.71
N ALA A 103 -10.10 -6.02 -16.44
CA ALA A 103 -10.02 -7.42 -16.00
C ALA A 103 -10.64 -7.70 -14.60
N MET A 104 -11.71 -6.98 -14.24
CA MET A 104 -12.22 -7.00 -12.85
C MET A 104 -12.73 -8.38 -12.41
N SER A 105 -13.16 -9.25 -13.32
CA SER A 105 -13.53 -10.63 -13.00
C SER A 105 -12.38 -11.40 -12.35
N ASP A 106 -11.18 -11.29 -12.92
CA ASP A 106 -10.02 -12.10 -12.56
C ASP A 106 -9.22 -11.43 -11.45
N ILE A 107 -9.07 -10.10 -11.49
CA ILE A 107 -8.40 -9.32 -10.42
C ILE A 107 -9.12 -9.50 -9.08
N MET A 108 -10.46 -9.48 -9.06
CA MET A 108 -11.23 -9.66 -7.82
C MET A 108 -11.13 -11.08 -7.24
N GLN A 109 -10.62 -12.03 -8.02
CA GLN A 109 -10.31 -13.40 -7.59
C GLN A 109 -8.83 -13.58 -7.24
N GLY A 110 -7.99 -12.55 -7.39
CA GLY A 110 -6.55 -12.58 -7.11
C GLY A 110 -5.68 -13.00 -8.29
N VAL A 111 -6.22 -13.10 -9.50
CA VAL A 111 -5.43 -13.38 -10.72
C VAL A 111 -4.66 -12.13 -11.13
N THR A 112 -3.38 -12.33 -11.44
CA THR A 112 -2.47 -11.25 -11.85
C THR A 112 -1.78 -11.52 -13.20
N LEU A 113 -1.85 -12.77 -13.67
CA LEU A 113 -1.30 -13.17 -14.96
C LEU A 113 -2.28 -14.11 -15.67
N GLU A 114 -2.53 -13.82 -16.94
CA GLU A 114 -3.34 -14.63 -17.84
C GLU A 114 -2.44 -15.29 -18.88
N VAL A 115 -2.52 -16.61 -19.02
CA VAL A 115 -1.97 -17.35 -20.14
C VAL A 115 -3.13 -17.73 -21.04
N MET A 116 -3.19 -17.10 -22.22
CA MET A 116 -4.22 -17.38 -23.21
C MET A 116 -3.98 -18.75 -23.85
N GLY A 117 -5.03 -19.54 -23.98
CA GLY A 117 -4.96 -20.88 -24.56
C GLY A 117 -5.96 -21.03 -25.71
N GLU A 118 -5.42 -21.15 -26.93
CA GLU A 118 -6.12 -21.34 -28.22
C GLU A 118 -7.10 -20.23 -28.65
#